data_AF-A0A178VLM2-F1
#
_entry.id   AF-A0A178VLM2-F1
#
_cell.length_a   1.000
_cell.length_b   1.000
_cell.length_c   1.000
_cell.angle_alpha   90.00
_cell.angle_beta   90.00
_cell.angle_gamma   90.00
#
_symmetry.space_group_name_H-M   'P 1'
#
loop_
_entity.id
_entity.type
_entity.pdbx_description
1 polymer ?
#
loop_
_entity_poly.entity_id
_entity_poly.type
_entity_poly.pdbx_seq_one_letter_code
_entity_poly.pdbx_strand_id
1 'polypeptide(L)'
;MGTEDYTFPQGAEELHRRHHTVEAPQPQPFLKSLQYSVKETLFPDDPFRQFKNQNASRKFVLGLKYFLPIFEWAPRYNLKFFKSDLIAGITIASLAIPQGISYAKLANLPPILGLYSSFVPPLVYAVLGSSRDLAVGTVAVASLLTGAMLSKEVDAEKDPKLYLHLAFTATFFAGVLEASLGIFRLGFIVDFLSHATIVGFMGGAATVVSLQQLKGIFGLKHFTDSTDVISVMRSVFSQTHEWRWESGVLGCGFLFFLLSTRYFSIKKPKFFWVAAMAPLTSVILGSLLVYFTHAERHGVQVVLLNF
;
A
#
# COMPACT_ATOMS: atom_id res chain seq x y z
N MET A 1 54.73 23.87 -44.65
CA MET A 1 53.37 24.14 -44.10
C MET A 1 52.46 23.14 -44.79
N GLY A 2 52.10 21.98 -44.24
CA GLY A 2 51.90 21.60 -42.85
C GLY A 2 50.41 21.56 -42.58
N THR A 3 49.82 20.35 -42.65
CA THR A 3 48.81 19.77 -41.73
C THR A 3 48.34 18.43 -42.33
N GLU A 4 48.82 17.33 -41.74
CA GLU A 4 48.16 16.03 -41.76
C GLU A 4 46.82 16.15 -41.02
N ASP A 5 45.78 15.40 -41.44
CA ASP A 5 44.75 14.89 -40.52
C ASP A 5 44.03 13.67 -41.14
N TYR A 6 44.50 12.50 -40.69
CA TYR A 6 43.86 11.19 -40.52
C TYR A 6 42.90 10.64 -41.60
N THR A 7 43.46 9.76 -42.43
CA THR A 7 42.70 8.66 -43.06
C THR A 7 42.20 7.70 -41.98
N PHE A 8 40.88 7.60 -41.79
CA PHE A 8 40.29 6.49 -41.05
C PHE A 8 40.61 5.19 -41.80
N PRO A 9 41.24 4.18 -41.16
CA PRO A 9 41.42 2.89 -41.80
C PRO A 9 40.05 2.24 -41.97
N GLN A 10 39.66 1.95 -43.22
CA GLN A 10 38.45 1.20 -43.59
C GLN A 10 38.46 -0.28 -43.08
N GLY A 11 39.33 -0.62 -42.12
CA GLY A 11 39.45 -1.94 -41.51
C GLY A 11 38.86 -2.07 -40.10
N ALA A 12 38.25 -1.02 -39.54
CA ALA A 12 37.70 -1.05 -38.17
C ALA A 12 36.18 -1.27 -38.08
N GLU A 13 35.44 -1.22 -39.20
CA GLU A 13 33.98 -1.48 -39.19
C GLU A 13 33.61 -2.97 -39.31
N GLU A 14 34.54 -3.85 -39.66
CA GLU A 14 34.24 -5.28 -39.79
C GLU A 14 34.31 -6.08 -38.48
N LEU A 15 34.87 -5.53 -37.39
CA LEU A 15 35.07 -6.32 -36.16
C LEU A 15 33.85 -6.32 -35.20
N HIS A 16 32.85 -5.44 -35.39
CA HIS A 16 31.71 -5.30 -34.47
C HIS A 16 30.34 -5.75 -35.00
N ARG A 17 30.27 -6.38 -36.19
CA ARG A 17 29.09 -7.15 -36.62
C ARG A 17 29.32 -8.66 -36.49
N ARG A 18 29.78 -9.12 -35.33
CA ARG A 18 29.48 -10.51 -34.95
C ARG A 18 28.00 -10.56 -34.63
N HIS A 19 27.18 -10.90 -35.63
CA HIS A 19 25.87 -11.47 -35.37
C HIS A 19 26.12 -12.60 -34.36
N HIS A 20 25.67 -12.41 -33.12
CA HIS A 20 25.57 -13.51 -32.19
C HIS A 20 24.51 -14.43 -32.80
N THR A 21 24.96 -15.39 -33.61
CA THR A 21 24.13 -16.48 -34.09
C THR A 21 23.76 -17.27 -32.86
N VAL A 22 22.63 -16.92 -32.24
CA VAL A 22 22.07 -17.70 -31.14
C VAL A 22 21.72 -19.04 -31.75
N GLU A 23 22.52 -20.07 -31.46
CA GLU A 23 22.20 -21.43 -31.89
C GLU A 23 20.77 -21.75 -31.45
N ALA A 24 19.94 -22.17 -32.40
CA ALA A 24 18.59 -22.59 -32.08
C ALA A 24 18.71 -23.76 -31.08
N PRO A 25 18.04 -23.68 -29.91
CA PRO A 25 18.12 -24.73 -28.91
C PRO A 25 17.67 -26.06 -29.53
N GLN A 26 18.40 -27.14 -29.27
CA GLN A 26 18.06 -28.45 -29.82
C GLN A 26 16.61 -28.82 -29.46
N PRO A 27 15.85 -29.41 -30.40
CA PRO A 27 14.45 -29.74 -30.18
C PRO A 27 14.30 -30.69 -28.98
N GLN A 28 13.73 -30.18 -27.89
CA GLN A 28 13.41 -30.96 -26.71
C GLN A 28 12.05 -31.64 -26.90
N PRO A 29 11.83 -32.85 -26.34
CA PRO A 29 10.54 -33.51 -26.40
C PRO A 29 9.44 -32.65 -25.74
N PHE A 30 8.22 -32.70 -26.29
CA PHE A 30 7.08 -31.85 -25.86
C PHE A 30 6.87 -31.84 -24.34
N LEU A 31 6.96 -33.00 -23.68
CA LEU A 31 6.81 -33.09 -22.23
C LEU A 31 7.92 -32.37 -21.46
N LYS A 32 9.16 -32.37 -21.95
CA LYS A 32 10.26 -31.59 -21.33
C LYS A 32 10.09 -30.11 -21.59
N SER A 33 9.67 -29.71 -22.78
CA SER A 33 9.38 -28.31 -23.10
C SER A 33 8.21 -27.79 -22.24
N LEU A 34 7.12 -28.55 -22.12
CA LEU A 34 5.99 -28.24 -21.24
C LEU A 34 6.43 -28.16 -19.78
N GLN A 35 7.19 -29.13 -19.28
CA GLN A 35 7.70 -29.13 -17.92
C GLN A 35 8.65 -27.94 -17.68
N TYR A 36 9.48 -27.60 -18.66
CA TYR A 36 10.40 -26.47 -18.59
C TYR A 36 9.66 -25.14 -18.61
N SER A 37 8.67 -24.96 -19.50
CA SER A 37 7.81 -23.77 -19.52
C SER A 37 6.97 -23.64 -18.25
N VAL A 38 6.38 -24.72 -17.75
CA VAL A 38 5.69 -24.71 -16.44
C VAL A 38 6.65 -24.37 -15.31
N LYS A 39 7.88 -24.91 -15.33
CA LYS A 39 8.89 -24.62 -14.32
C LYS A 39 9.39 -23.17 -14.41
N GLU A 40 9.64 -22.63 -15.60
CA GLU A 40 10.00 -21.21 -15.78
C GLU A 40 8.84 -20.28 -15.42
N THR A 41 7.60 -20.66 -15.70
CA THR A 41 6.42 -19.83 -15.40
C THR A 41 6.13 -19.81 -13.89
N LEU A 42 6.30 -20.94 -13.20
CA LEU A 42 6.08 -21.04 -11.75
C LEU A 42 7.32 -20.67 -10.92
N PHE A 43 8.52 -20.78 -11.49
CA PHE A 43 9.81 -20.55 -10.83
C PHE A 43 10.80 -19.83 -11.76
N PRO A 44 10.52 -18.57 -12.17
CA PRO A 44 11.39 -17.82 -13.08
C PRO A 44 12.79 -17.59 -12.48
N ASP A 45 12.87 -17.41 -11.17
CA ASP A 45 14.11 -17.47 -10.39
C ASP A 45 14.13 -18.76 -9.56
N ASP A 46 14.78 -19.81 -10.07
CA ASP A 46 14.89 -21.13 -9.41
C ASP A 46 15.58 -20.95 -8.03
N PRO A 47 14.83 -20.82 -6.90
CA PRO A 47 15.41 -20.35 -5.63
C PRO A 47 16.29 -21.43 -4.99
N PHE A 48 16.12 -22.67 -5.45
CA PHE A 48 16.84 -23.84 -5.00
C PHE A 48 18.20 -24.01 -5.68
N ARG A 49 18.57 -23.18 -6.67
CA ARG A 49 19.93 -23.19 -7.26
C ARG A 49 21.01 -22.94 -6.20
N GLN A 50 20.74 -22.02 -5.26
CA GLN A 50 21.67 -21.68 -4.16
C GLN A 50 21.87 -22.82 -3.15
N PHE A 51 20.91 -23.77 -3.10
CA PHE A 51 20.92 -24.94 -2.22
C PHE A 51 21.65 -26.14 -2.84
N LYS A 52 21.90 -26.11 -4.16
CA LYS A 52 22.59 -27.18 -4.87
C LYS A 52 24.09 -27.12 -4.52
N ASN A 53 24.70 -28.26 -4.16
CA ASN A 53 26.10 -28.42 -3.77
C ASN A 53 26.56 -27.86 -2.40
N GLN A 54 25.67 -27.72 -1.40
CA GLN A 54 26.08 -27.33 -0.04
C GLN A 54 25.81 -28.41 1.02
N ASN A 55 26.61 -28.40 2.11
CA ASN A 55 26.47 -29.29 3.26
C ASN A 55 25.07 -29.17 3.91
N ALA A 56 24.59 -30.25 4.54
CA ALA A 56 23.24 -30.32 5.13
C ALA A 56 22.93 -29.18 6.12
N SER A 57 23.92 -28.78 6.92
CA SER A 57 23.80 -27.64 7.85
C SER A 57 23.66 -26.29 7.14
N ARG A 58 24.40 -26.06 6.04
CA ARG A 58 24.27 -24.84 5.23
C ARG A 58 22.94 -24.80 4.49
N LYS A 59 22.42 -25.93 4.01
CA LYS A 59 21.07 -26.02 3.41
C LYS A 59 19.99 -25.63 4.42
N PHE A 60 20.11 -26.05 5.68
CA PHE A 60 19.18 -25.64 6.73
C PHE A 60 19.25 -24.12 7.01
N VAL A 61 20.46 -23.56 7.12
CA VAL A 61 20.66 -22.11 7.31
C VAL A 61 20.14 -21.30 6.11
N LEU A 62 20.36 -21.76 4.88
CA LEU A 62 19.82 -21.14 3.66
C LEU A 62 18.29 -21.22 3.62
N GLY A 63 17.71 -22.34 4.09
CA GLY A 63 16.27 -22.50 4.18
C GLY A 63 15.67 -21.54 5.20
N LEU A 64 16.31 -21.42 6.37
CA LEU A 64 15.89 -20.49 7.40
C LEU A 64 16.00 -19.02 6.92
N LYS A 65 17.06 -18.66 6.20
CA LYS A 65 17.19 -17.32 5.58
C LYS A 65 16.15 -17.06 4.50
N TYR A 66 15.74 -18.09 3.77
CA TYR A 66 14.69 -17.99 2.76
C TYR A 66 13.31 -17.74 3.37
N PHE A 67 12.98 -18.39 4.49
CA PHE A 67 11.71 -18.20 5.19
C PHE A 67 11.70 -16.99 6.14
N LEU A 68 12.85 -16.64 6.71
CA LEU A 68 13.02 -15.56 7.67
C LEU A 68 14.17 -14.64 7.20
N PRO A 69 13.89 -13.72 6.27
CA PRO A 69 14.88 -12.79 5.72
C PRO A 69 15.58 -11.93 6.79
N ILE A 70 14.97 -11.80 7.98
CA ILE A 70 15.57 -11.13 9.15
C ILE A 70 16.97 -11.61 9.49
N PHE A 71 17.26 -12.90 9.34
CA PHE A 71 18.59 -13.43 9.63
C PHE A 71 19.64 -13.07 8.58
N GLU A 72 19.24 -12.60 7.41
CA GLU A 72 20.17 -12.10 6.41
C GLU A 72 20.48 -10.62 6.61
N TRP A 73 19.46 -9.81 6.91
CA TRP A 73 19.60 -8.36 6.96
C TRP A 73 20.01 -7.82 8.32
N ALA A 74 19.58 -8.43 9.43
CA ALA A 74 19.88 -7.96 10.78
C ALA A 74 21.40 -7.93 11.10
N PRO A 75 22.20 -8.96 10.73
CA PRO A 75 23.64 -8.94 11.00
C PRO A 75 24.42 -7.88 10.19
N ARG A 76 23.86 -7.44 9.06
CA ARG A 76 24.46 -6.41 8.19
C ARG A 76 23.99 -4.99 8.54
N TYR A 77 23.18 -4.85 9.60
CA TYR A 77 22.57 -3.58 9.98
C TYR A 77 23.57 -2.69 10.74
N ASN A 78 23.54 -1.39 10.45
CA ASN A 78 24.48 -0.42 11.03
C ASN A 78 23.70 0.73 11.68
N LEU A 79 24.29 1.37 12.70
CA LEU A 79 23.72 2.52 13.41
C LEU A 79 23.44 3.72 12.51
N LYS A 80 24.14 3.86 11.37
CA LYS A 80 23.81 4.88 10.36
C LYS A 80 22.44 4.61 9.71
N PHE A 81 22.15 3.35 9.38
CA PHE A 81 20.84 2.96 8.85
C PHE A 81 19.75 3.12 9.90
N PHE A 82 20.02 2.78 11.17
CA PHE A 82 19.08 3.00 12.26
C PHE A 82 18.61 4.45 12.38
N LYS A 83 19.50 5.43 12.26
CA LYS A 83 19.11 6.85 12.32
C LYS A 83 18.17 7.22 11.16
N SER A 84 18.48 6.78 9.94
CA SER A 84 17.65 7.04 8.76
C SER A 84 16.30 6.33 8.85
N ASP A 85 16.29 5.07 9.28
CA ASP A 85 15.07 4.26 9.41
C ASP A 85 14.19 4.74 10.55
N LEU A 86 14.76 5.28 11.63
CA LEU A 86 14.00 5.89 12.72
C LEU A 86 13.25 7.13 12.22
N ILE A 87 13.92 8.00 11.45
CA ILE A 87 13.30 9.18 10.84
C ILE A 87 12.19 8.79 9.86
N ALA A 88 12.47 7.81 8.98
CA ALA A 88 11.50 7.30 8.02
C ALA A 88 10.32 6.63 8.72
N GLY A 89 10.58 5.84 9.77
CA GLY A 89 9.57 5.18 10.58
C GLY A 89 8.67 6.16 11.31
N ILE A 90 9.20 7.23 11.92
CA ILE A 90 8.40 8.30 12.53
C ILE A 90 7.53 8.99 11.46
N THR A 91 8.07 9.23 10.28
CA THR A 91 7.33 9.82 9.16
C THR A 91 6.17 8.93 8.72
N ILE A 92 6.43 7.64 8.48
CA ILE A 92 5.42 6.67 8.04
C ILE A 92 4.38 6.45 9.14
N ALA A 93 4.78 6.33 10.41
CA ALA A 93 3.87 6.20 11.54
C ALA A 93 2.94 7.41 11.67
N SER A 94 3.47 8.62 11.44
CA SER A 94 2.69 9.85 11.48
C SER A 94 1.58 9.93 10.41
N LEU A 95 1.78 9.27 9.27
CA LEU A 95 0.80 9.10 8.20
C LEU A 95 -0.16 7.94 8.50
N ALA A 96 0.38 6.80 8.94
CA ALA A 96 -0.37 5.56 9.11
C ALA A 96 -1.41 5.63 10.22
N ILE A 97 -1.13 6.31 11.34
CA ILE A 97 -2.06 6.43 12.48
C ILE A 97 -3.38 7.11 12.07
N PRO A 98 -3.40 8.35 11.55
CA PRO A 98 -4.65 8.99 11.15
C PRO A 98 -5.29 8.29 9.95
N GLN A 99 -4.49 7.73 9.04
CA GLN A 99 -4.97 6.97 7.89
C GLN A 99 -5.74 5.71 8.33
N GLY A 100 -5.18 4.92 9.24
CA GLY A 100 -5.81 3.69 9.76
C GLY A 100 -7.11 3.98 10.51
N ILE A 101 -7.16 5.05 11.31
CA ILE A 101 -8.37 5.51 11.99
C ILE A 101 -9.47 5.87 10.97
N SER A 102 -9.12 6.61 9.92
CA SER A 102 -10.05 6.98 8.86
C SER A 102 -10.58 5.75 8.11
N TYR A 103 -9.70 4.81 7.78
CA TYR A 103 -10.07 3.62 7.02
C TYR A 103 -10.90 2.63 7.83
N ALA A 104 -10.65 2.47 9.13
CA ALA A 104 -11.54 1.69 10.00
C ALA A 104 -12.97 2.26 10.01
N LYS A 105 -13.12 3.59 10.02
CA LYS A 105 -14.43 4.24 9.92
C LYS A 105 -15.11 4.03 8.58
N LEU A 106 -14.35 3.98 7.47
CA LEU A 106 -14.90 3.63 6.16
C LEU A 106 -15.43 2.18 6.11
N ALA A 107 -14.87 1.29 6.92
CA ALA A 107 -15.34 -0.09 7.07
C ALA A 107 -16.45 -0.23 8.12
N ASN A 108 -17.00 0.86 8.68
CA ASN A 108 -17.93 0.84 9.82
C ASN A 108 -17.39 0.06 11.04
N LEU A 109 -16.07 0.03 11.22
CA LEU A 109 -15.40 -0.65 12.32
C LEU A 109 -14.91 0.34 13.40
N PRO A 110 -14.76 -0.12 14.65
CA PRO A 110 -14.14 0.68 15.71
C PRO A 110 -12.75 1.19 15.31
N PRO A 111 -12.43 2.49 15.51
CA PRO A 111 -11.14 3.07 15.11
C PRO A 111 -9.89 2.36 15.67
N ILE A 112 -10.00 1.76 16.85
CA ILE A 112 -8.94 0.97 17.49
C ILE A 112 -8.45 -0.18 16.58
N LEU A 113 -9.34 -0.79 15.80
CA LEU A 113 -8.98 -1.87 14.88
C LEU A 113 -8.11 -1.38 13.73
N GLY A 114 -8.31 -0.13 13.29
CA GLY A 114 -7.45 0.53 12.29
C GLY A 114 -6.03 0.73 12.80
N LEU A 115 -5.89 1.06 14.09
CA LEU A 115 -4.58 1.19 14.74
C LEU A 115 -3.87 -0.16 14.88
N TYR A 116 -4.59 -1.21 15.29
CA TYR A 116 -4.04 -2.58 15.33
C TYR A 116 -3.59 -3.05 13.94
N SER A 117 -4.39 -2.79 12.91
CA SER A 117 -4.05 -3.13 11.53
C SER A 117 -2.89 -2.31 10.94
N SER A 118 -2.58 -1.15 11.52
CA SER A 118 -1.43 -0.32 11.12
C SER A 118 -0.15 -0.66 11.89
N PHE A 119 -0.23 -1.44 12.97
CA PHE A 119 0.92 -1.83 13.79
C PHE A 119 1.33 -3.29 13.58
N VAL A 120 0.38 -4.22 13.66
CA VAL A 120 0.67 -5.66 13.67
C VAL A 120 1.20 -6.17 12.31
N PRO A 121 0.57 -5.87 11.16
CA PRO A 121 1.06 -6.32 9.86
C PRO A 121 2.49 -5.84 9.51
N PRO A 122 2.88 -4.56 9.67
CA PRO A 122 4.26 -4.16 9.43
C PRO A 122 5.27 -4.83 10.39
N LEU A 123 4.90 -5.11 11.64
CA LEU A 123 5.77 -5.86 12.56
C LEU A 123 6.01 -7.29 12.07
N VAL A 124 4.96 -7.98 11.62
CA VAL A 124 5.06 -9.33 11.03
C VAL A 124 5.86 -9.27 9.72
N TYR A 125 5.62 -8.26 8.89
CA TYR A 125 6.34 -8.05 7.64
C TYR A 125 7.82 -7.74 7.85
N ALA A 126 8.21 -7.05 8.92
CA ALA A 126 9.63 -6.81 9.22
C ALA A 126 10.42 -8.12 9.44
N VAL A 127 9.73 -9.18 9.90
CA VAL A 127 10.33 -10.51 10.15
C VAL A 127 10.30 -11.39 8.91
N LEU A 128 9.17 -11.41 8.20
CA LEU A 128 8.89 -12.32 7.07
C LEU A 128 9.17 -11.72 5.69
N GLY A 129 9.22 -10.39 5.60
CA GLY A 129 9.27 -9.65 4.35
C GLY A 129 10.63 -9.74 3.66
N SER A 130 10.58 -9.92 2.34
CA SER A 130 11.77 -9.97 1.48
C SER A 130 12.28 -8.58 1.09
N SER A 131 11.41 -7.55 1.07
CA SER A 131 11.75 -6.18 0.69
C SER A 131 11.87 -5.28 1.92
N ARG A 132 12.99 -4.54 2.01
CA ARG A 132 13.28 -3.67 3.16
C ARG A 132 12.55 -2.32 3.10
N ASP A 133 12.16 -1.90 1.90
CA ASP A 133 11.58 -0.57 1.66
C ASP A 133 10.04 -0.60 1.60
N LEU A 134 9.42 -1.78 1.65
CA LEU A 134 7.97 -1.91 1.58
C LEU A 134 7.34 -1.68 2.96
N ALA A 135 6.50 -0.65 3.07
CA ALA A 135 5.68 -0.40 4.24
C ALA A 135 4.29 -1.03 4.03
N VAL A 136 3.97 -2.05 4.81
CA VAL A 136 2.64 -2.68 4.84
C VAL A 136 1.72 -1.90 5.78
N GLY A 137 0.49 -1.64 5.36
CA GLY A 137 -0.50 -0.93 6.17
C GLY A 137 -1.91 -1.05 5.63
N THR A 138 -2.84 -0.32 6.25
CA THR A 138 -4.26 -0.31 5.85
C THR A 138 -4.48 0.39 4.51
N VAL A 139 -5.36 -0.16 3.68
CA VAL A 139 -5.69 0.37 2.35
C VAL A 139 -7.17 0.77 2.27
N ALA A 140 -7.45 1.97 1.74
CA ALA A 140 -8.80 2.54 1.67
C ALA A 140 -9.81 1.65 0.92
N VAL A 141 -9.38 1.08 -0.21
CA VAL A 141 -10.24 0.27 -1.09
C VAL A 141 -10.68 -1.01 -0.39
N ALA A 142 -9.75 -1.68 0.29
CA ALA A 142 -10.04 -2.88 1.05
C ALA A 142 -11.03 -2.58 2.18
N SER A 143 -10.79 -1.51 2.95
CA SER A 143 -11.69 -1.09 4.04
C SER A 143 -13.11 -0.79 3.55
N LEU A 144 -13.23 -0.08 2.43
CA LEU A 144 -14.54 0.23 1.85
C LEU A 144 -15.26 -1.03 1.35
N LEU A 145 -14.54 -1.92 0.66
CA LEU A 145 -15.12 -3.16 0.16
C LEU A 145 -15.57 -4.07 1.31
N THR A 146 -14.74 -4.21 2.35
CA THR A 146 -15.10 -4.95 3.57
C THR A 146 -16.35 -4.35 4.21
N GLY A 147 -16.40 -3.02 4.42
CA GLY A 147 -17.57 -2.35 4.97
C GLY A 147 -18.85 -2.64 4.18
N ALA A 148 -18.79 -2.48 2.86
CA ALA A 148 -19.95 -2.69 1.99
C ALA A 148 -20.39 -4.17 1.87
N MET A 149 -19.46 -5.12 1.99
CA MET A 149 -19.83 -6.55 1.99
C MET A 149 -20.44 -6.96 3.33
N LEU A 150 -19.87 -6.50 4.45
CA LEU A 150 -20.39 -6.82 5.78
C LEU A 150 -21.75 -6.15 6.04
N SER A 151 -21.91 -4.89 5.65
CA SER A 151 -23.17 -4.15 5.84
C SER A 151 -24.35 -4.74 5.05
N LYS A 152 -24.11 -5.59 4.04
CA LYS A 152 -25.17 -6.34 3.35
C LYS A 152 -25.73 -7.49 4.18
N GLU A 153 -24.90 -8.08 5.05
CA GLU A 153 -25.25 -9.25 5.85
C GLU A 153 -25.71 -8.86 7.25
N VAL A 154 -25.06 -7.87 7.86
CA VAL A 154 -25.31 -7.45 9.24
C VAL A 154 -25.25 -5.92 9.35
N ASP A 155 -26.29 -5.32 9.93
CA ASP A 155 -26.29 -3.90 10.29
C ASP A 155 -25.33 -3.64 11.46
N ALA A 156 -24.31 -2.80 11.24
CA ALA A 156 -23.30 -2.45 12.25
C ALA A 156 -23.90 -1.81 13.52
N GLU A 157 -25.03 -1.11 13.40
CA GLU A 157 -25.69 -0.45 14.53
C GLU A 157 -26.57 -1.40 15.36
N LYS A 158 -27.19 -2.40 14.73
CA LYS A 158 -28.11 -3.32 15.41
C LYS A 158 -27.37 -4.42 16.16
N ASP A 159 -26.31 -4.97 15.58
CA ASP A 159 -25.48 -6.00 16.23
C ASP A 159 -23.98 -5.78 15.98
N PRO A 160 -23.34 -4.86 16.73
CA PRO A 160 -21.93 -4.55 16.56
C PRO A 160 -21.00 -5.71 16.89
N LYS A 161 -21.43 -6.65 17.76
CA LYS A 161 -20.62 -7.81 18.13
C LYS A 161 -20.57 -8.82 16.98
N LEU A 162 -21.72 -9.09 16.37
CA LEU A 162 -21.79 -9.98 15.22
C LEU A 162 -21.05 -9.39 14.01
N TYR A 163 -21.18 -8.09 13.76
CA TYR A 163 -20.46 -7.39 12.69
C TYR A 163 -18.94 -7.55 12.82
N LEU A 164 -18.42 -7.34 14.03
CA LEU A 164 -16.99 -7.49 14.32
C LEU A 164 -16.52 -8.95 14.21
N HIS A 165 -17.34 -9.91 14.63
CA HIS A 165 -17.02 -11.33 14.46
C HIS A 165 -16.93 -11.71 12.97
N LEU A 166 -17.86 -11.20 12.15
CA LEU A 166 -17.87 -11.40 10.70
C LEU A 166 -16.66 -10.75 10.03
N ALA A 167 -16.24 -9.57 10.48
CA ALA A 167 -15.02 -8.91 10.00
C ALA A 167 -13.78 -9.76 10.26
N PHE A 168 -13.64 -10.32 11.46
CA PHE A 168 -12.50 -11.16 11.80
C PHE A 168 -12.51 -12.50 11.06
N THR A 169 -13.67 -13.13 10.88
CA THR A 169 -13.74 -14.39 10.12
C THR A 169 -13.43 -14.15 8.64
N ALA A 170 -13.99 -13.09 8.03
CA ALA A 170 -13.71 -12.75 6.64
C ALA A 170 -12.23 -12.44 6.41
N THR A 171 -11.61 -11.64 7.29
CA THR A 171 -10.17 -11.34 7.20
C THR A 171 -9.29 -12.55 7.47
N PHE A 172 -9.70 -13.46 8.36
CA PHE A 172 -9.00 -14.73 8.58
C PHE A 172 -9.01 -15.60 7.31
N PHE A 173 -10.17 -15.79 6.68
CA PHE A 173 -10.26 -16.56 5.45
C PHE A 173 -9.52 -15.90 4.29
N ALA A 174 -9.56 -14.56 4.18
CA ALA A 174 -8.75 -13.82 3.21
C ALA A 174 -7.25 -14.11 3.42
N GLY A 175 -6.76 -14.06 4.66
CA GLY A 175 -5.37 -14.38 4.99
C GLY A 175 -4.99 -15.84 4.71
N VAL A 176 -5.88 -16.80 4.98
CA VAL A 176 -5.66 -18.22 4.64
C VAL A 176 -5.58 -18.40 3.12
N LEU A 177 -6.43 -17.73 2.36
CA LEU A 177 -6.44 -17.77 0.90
C LEU A 177 -5.15 -17.14 0.34
N GLU A 178 -4.77 -15.95 0.82
CA GLU A 178 -3.51 -15.29 0.44
C GLU A 178 -2.28 -16.14 0.78
N ALA A 179 -2.26 -16.75 1.98
CA ALA A 179 -1.20 -17.67 2.37
C ALA A 179 -1.15 -18.91 1.46
N SER A 180 -2.31 -19.47 1.10
CA SER A 180 -2.41 -20.60 0.18
C SER A 180 -1.88 -20.23 -1.21
N LEU A 181 -2.29 -19.08 -1.76
CA LEU A 181 -1.77 -18.56 -3.03
C LEU A 181 -0.25 -18.33 -2.99
N GLY A 182 0.26 -17.83 -1.86
CA GLY A 182 1.70 -17.67 -1.61
C GLY A 182 2.45 -19.02 -1.58
N ILE A 183 1.90 -20.04 -0.92
CA ILE A 183 2.46 -21.39 -0.87
C ILE A 183 2.49 -22.02 -2.27
N PHE A 184 1.43 -21.88 -3.05
CA PHE A 184 1.38 -22.31 -4.44
C PHE A 184 2.18 -21.41 -5.39
N ARG A 185 2.78 -20.32 -4.88
CA ARG A 185 3.54 -19.32 -5.64
C ARG A 185 2.77 -18.77 -6.84
N LEU A 186 1.48 -18.58 -6.67
CA LEU A 186 0.58 -18.03 -7.70
C LEU A 186 0.78 -16.51 -7.92
N GLY A 187 1.87 -15.92 -7.42
CA GLY A 187 2.23 -14.53 -7.65
C GLY A 187 2.45 -14.20 -9.14
N PHE A 188 2.82 -15.20 -9.95
CA PHE A 188 2.94 -15.04 -11.41
C PHE A 188 1.63 -14.58 -12.08
N ILE A 189 0.47 -14.81 -11.44
CA ILE A 189 -0.83 -14.34 -11.95
C ILE A 189 -0.87 -12.81 -12.01
N VAL A 190 -0.17 -12.13 -11.11
CA VAL A 190 -0.08 -10.66 -11.09
C VAL A 190 0.64 -10.15 -12.34
N ASP A 191 1.61 -10.90 -12.87
CA ASP A 191 2.34 -10.53 -14.09
C ASP A 191 1.47 -10.66 -15.37
N PHE A 192 0.35 -11.40 -15.29
CA PHE A 192 -0.64 -11.48 -16.38
C PHE A 192 -1.61 -10.29 -16.39
N LEU A 193 -1.63 -9.44 -15.36
CA LEU A 193 -2.45 -8.24 -15.36
C LEU A 193 -1.84 -7.17 -16.25
N SER A 194 -2.58 -6.76 -17.29
CA SER A 194 -2.12 -5.70 -18.17
C SER A 194 -1.94 -4.39 -17.42
N HIS A 195 -0.93 -3.60 -17.81
CA HIS A 195 -0.72 -2.27 -17.26
C HIS A 195 -1.99 -1.39 -17.35
N ALA A 196 -2.75 -1.51 -18.44
CA ALA A 196 -4.00 -0.79 -18.63
C ALA A 196 -5.06 -1.17 -17.57
N THR A 197 -5.17 -2.46 -17.23
CA THR A 197 -6.09 -2.95 -16.20
C THR A 197 -5.73 -2.40 -14.82
N ILE A 198 -4.45 -2.41 -14.47
CA ILE A 198 -3.96 -1.91 -13.18
C ILE A 198 -4.23 -0.39 -13.06
N VAL A 199 -3.91 0.38 -14.11
CA VAL A 199 -4.17 1.84 -14.13
C VAL A 199 -5.68 2.13 -14.08
N GLY A 200 -6.50 1.39 -14.82
CA GLY A 200 -7.96 1.55 -14.79
C GLY A 200 -8.54 1.26 -13.41
N PHE A 201 -8.11 0.16 -12.77
CA PHE A 201 -8.52 -0.18 -11.41
C PHE A 201 -8.08 0.89 -10.39
N MET A 202 -6.83 1.36 -10.45
CA MET A 202 -6.34 2.43 -9.58
C MET A 202 -7.11 3.74 -9.75
N GLY A 203 -7.45 4.12 -10.99
CA GLY A 203 -8.27 5.30 -11.27
C GLY A 203 -9.69 5.18 -10.72
N GLY A 204 -10.33 4.02 -10.89
CA GLY A 204 -11.64 3.73 -10.31
C GLY A 204 -11.61 3.76 -8.77
N ALA A 205 -10.65 3.07 -8.18
CA ALA A 205 -10.40 3.08 -6.73
C ALA A 205 -10.18 4.50 -6.19
N ALA A 206 -9.33 5.30 -6.84
CA ALA A 206 -9.07 6.68 -6.44
C ALA A 206 -10.34 7.55 -6.52
N THR A 207 -11.16 7.36 -7.56
CA THR A 207 -12.44 8.06 -7.70
C THR A 207 -13.38 7.71 -6.54
N VAL A 208 -13.59 6.42 -6.28
CA VAL A 208 -14.47 5.94 -5.21
C VAL A 208 -13.99 6.43 -3.83
N VAL A 209 -12.69 6.34 -3.54
CA VAL A 209 -12.10 6.83 -2.29
C VAL A 209 -12.30 8.34 -2.15
N SER A 210 -12.10 9.11 -3.23
CA SER A 210 -12.32 10.56 -3.23
C SER A 210 -13.76 10.93 -2.93
N LEU A 211 -14.72 10.19 -3.50
CA LEU A 211 -16.15 10.37 -3.21
C LEU A 211 -16.48 10.04 -1.75
N GLN A 212 -15.86 8.99 -1.19
CA GLN A 212 -16.04 8.62 0.22
C GLN A 212 -15.47 9.67 1.19
N GLN A 213 -14.42 10.40 0.82
CA GLN A 213 -13.91 11.51 1.64
C GLN A 213 -14.90 12.69 1.73
N LEU A 214 -15.84 12.83 0.78
CA LEU A 214 -16.86 13.89 0.83
C LEU A 214 -17.78 13.74 2.05
N LYS A 215 -18.03 12.51 2.53
CA LYS A 215 -18.75 12.27 3.79
C LYS A 215 -18.14 13.06 4.94
N GLY A 216 -16.82 12.98 5.08
CA GLY A 216 -16.06 13.67 6.13
C GLY A 216 -16.03 15.18 5.93
N ILE A 217 -15.83 15.66 4.70
CA ILE A 217 -15.74 17.10 4.40
C ILE A 217 -17.10 17.79 4.62
N PHE A 218 -18.21 17.20 4.19
CA PHE A 218 -19.54 17.79 4.36
C PHE A 218 -20.16 17.54 5.74
N GLY A 219 -19.58 16.65 6.55
CA GLY A 219 -20.05 16.34 7.90
C GLY A 219 -21.38 15.59 7.95
N LEU A 220 -21.67 14.79 6.93
CA LEU A 220 -22.92 14.04 6.79
C LEU A 220 -23.00 12.92 7.84
N LYS A 221 -24.09 12.88 8.62
CA LYS A 221 -24.29 11.84 9.65
C LYS A 221 -24.84 10.56 9.04
N HIS A 222 -25.78 10.67 8.10
CA HIS A 222 -26.34 9.55 7.36
C HIS A 222 -25.68 9.45 5.99
N PHE A 223 -24.77 8.50 5.82
CA PHE A 223 -24.12 8.25 4.54
C PHE A 223 -24.33 6.79 4.16
N THR A 224 -24.66 6.56 2.90
CA THR A 224 -24.99 5.22 2.42
C THR A 224 -23.83 4.24 2.64
N ASP A 225 -24.15 3.00 3.04
CA ASP A 225 -23.19 1.89 3.14
C ASP A 225 -22.82 1.31 1.77
N SER A 226 -23.46 1.78 0.71
CA SER A 226 -23.22 1.33 -0.66
C SER A 226 -21.97 1.99 -1.25
N THR A 227 -21.10 1.17 -1.86
CA THR A 227 -19.89 1.63 -2.56
C THR A 227 -20.16 2.23 -3.95
N ASP A 228 -21.40 2.12 -4.44
CA ASP A 228 -21.74 2.58 -5.78
C ASP A 228 -21.63 4.10 -5.92
N VAL A 229 -20.91 4.55 -6.95
CA VAL A 229 -20.72 5.98 -7.24
C VAL A 229 -22.05 6.73 -7.34
N ILE A 230 -23.07 6.08 -7.92
CA ILE A 230 -24.41 6.66 -8.11
C ILE A 230 -25.14 6.81 -6.77
N SER A 231 -25.04 5.83 -5.87
CA SER A 231 -25.71 5.91 -4.56
C SER A 231 -25.01 6.94 -3.66
N VAL A 232 -23.68 7.00 -3.71
CA VAL A 232 -22.88 8.03 -3.01
C VAL A 232 -23.24 9.42 -3.52
N MET A 233 -23.27 9.64 -4.84
CA MET A 233 -23.64 10.94 -5.41
C MET A 233 -25.09 11.32 -5.09
N ARG A 234 -26.04 10.38 -5.21
CA ARG A 234 -27.43 10.62 -4.83
C ARG A 234 -27.55 10.98 -3.34
N SER A 235 -26.80 10.32 -2.47
CA SER A 235 -26.78 10.62 -1.03
C SER A 235 -26.23 12.02 -0.75
N VAL A 236 -25.15 12.42 -1.41
CA VAL A 236 -24.54 13.76 -1.27
C VAL A 236 -25.50 14.86 -1.72
N PHE A 237 -26.16 14.70 -2.88
CA PHE A 237 -27.07 15.71 -3.43
C PHE A 237 -28.46 15.73 -2.79
N SER A 238 -28.96 14.58 -2.32
CA SER A 238 -30.27 14.50 -1.66
C SER A 238 -30.24 15.02 -0.22
N GLN A 239 -29.09 15.00 0.45
CA GLN A 239 -28.92 15.39 1.86
C GLN A 239 -28.24 16.76 2.01
N THR A 240 -28.39 17.65 1.02
CA THR A 240 -27.82 19.02 1.04
C THR A 240 -28.25 19.85 2.25
N HIS A 241 -29.37 19.52 2.88
CA HIS A 241 -29.86 20.19 4.08
C HIS A 241 -29.07 19.84 5.36
N GLU A 242 -28.31 18.73 5.38
CA GLU A 242 -27.43 18.38 6.50
C GLU A 242 -26.01 18.97 6.37
N TRP A 243 -25.74 19.75 5.31
CA TRP A 243 -24.40 20.27 5.06
C TRP A 243 -23.96 21.24 6.15
N ARG A 244 -22.80 20.94 6.73
CA ARG A 244 -22.19 21.81 7.75
C ARG A 244 -21.02 22.55 7.14
N TRP A 245 -21.24 23.83 6.85
CA TRP A 245 -20.24 24.70 6.23
C TRP A 245 -18.94 24.78 7.05
N GLU A 246 -19.03 24.69 8.38
CA GLU A 246 -17.89 24.64 9.30
C GLU A 246 -16.94 23.48 8.98
N SER A 247 -17.49 22.26 8.84
CA SER A 247 -16.73 21.06 8.47
C SER A 247 -16.14 21.19 7.06
N GLY A 248 -16.90 21.77 6.13
CA GLY A 248 -16.45 21.99 4.76
C GLY A 248 -15.25 22.94 4.66
N VAL A 249 -15.32 24.08 5.37
CA VAL A 249 -14.22 25.06 5.40
C VAL A 249 -12.98 24.47 6.08
N LEU A 250 -13.15 23.75 7.19
CA LEU A 250 -12.05 23.06 7.85
C LEU A 250 -11.40 22.00 6.95
N GLY A 251 -12.21 21.15 6.31
CA GLY A 251 -11.73 20.11 5.39
C GLY A 251 -10.98 20.69 4.20
N CYS A 252 -11.55 21.70 3.54
CA CYS A 252 -10.90 22.41 2.43
C CYS A 252 -9.62 23.13 2.88
N GLY A 253 -9.61 23.73 4.07
CA GLY A 253 -8.43 24.39 4.65
C GLY A 253 -7.28 23.42 4.89
N PHE A 254 -7.54 22.26 5.51
CA PHE A 254 -6.54 21.22 5.71
C PHE A 254 -6.06 20.62 4.39
N LEU A 255 -6.96 20.37 3.44
CA LEU A 255 -6.60 19.88 2.12
C LEU A 255 -5.69 20.87 1.38
N PHE A 256 -6.02 22.17 1.41
CA PHE A 256 -5.18 23.21 0.84
C PHE A 256 -3.80 23.28 1.51
N PHE A 257 -3.73 23.19 2.85
CA PHE A 257 -2.48 23.15 3.60
C PHE A 257 -1.60 21.94 3.22
N LEU A 258 -2.18 20.75 3.14
CA LEU A 258 -1.45 19.53 2.77
C LEU A 258 -0.95 19.59 1.32
N LEU A 259 -1.79 20.04 0.38
CA LEU A 259 -1.40 20.22 -1.03
C LEU A 259 -0.30 21.27 -1.19
N SER A 260 -0.42 22.40 -0.50
CA SER A 260 0.59 23.46 -0.52
C SER A 260 1.93 22.94 -0.01
N THR A 261 1.93 22.26 1.13
CA THR A 261 3.17 21.70 1.72
C THR A 261 3.80 20.66 0.80
N ARG A 262 3.00 19.79 0.19
CA ARG A 262 3.48 18.81 -0.80
C ARG A 262 4.06 19.50 -2.04
N TYR A 263 3.41 20.53 -2.55
CA TYR A 263 3.89 21.29 -3.70
C TYR A 263 5.25 21.96 -3.43
N PHE A 264 5.41 22.58 -2.25
CA PHE A 264 6.69 23.17 -1.84
C PHE A 264 7.79 22.12 -1.67
N SER A 265 7.46 20.95 -1.12
CA SER A 265 8.42 19.84 -0.99
C SER A 265 8.91 19.31 -2.33
N ILE A 266 8.05 19.26 -3.36
CA ILE A 266 8.45 18.83 -4.71
C ILE A 266 9.37 19.87 -5.34
N LYS A 267 9.06 21.17 -5.18
CA LYS A 267 9.88 22.26 -5.73
C LYS A 267 11.23 22.44 -5.01
N LYS A 268 11.30 22.09 -3.73
CA LYS A 268 12.47 22.34 -2.87
C LYS A 268 12.71 21.14 -1.95
N PRO A 269 13.69 20.27 -2.26
CA PRO A 269 13.93 19.04 -1.48
C PRO A 269 14.36 19.32 -0.02
N LYS A 270 14.84 20.54 0.30
CA LYS A 270 15.12 20.96 1.68
C LYS A 270 13.86 20.99 2.57
N PHE A 271 12.67 21.12 1.99
CA PHE A 271 11.39 21.13 2.72
C PHE A 271 10.70 19.76 2.77
N PHE A 272 11.40 18.67 2.38
CA PHE A 272 10.87 17.31 2.49
C PHE A 272 10.33 16.98 3.88
N TRP A 273 11.07 17.40 4.91
CA TRP A 273 10.68 17.23 6.31
C TRP A 273 9.36 17.90 6.68
N VAL A 274 9.05 19.03 6.05
CA VAL A 274 7.80 19.76 6.30
C VAL A 274 6.63 18.98 5.71
N ALA A 275 6.77 18.43 4.50
CA ALA A 275 5.74 17.57 3.91
C ALA A 275 5.57 16.23 4.64
N ALA A 276 6.67 15.65 5.13
CA ALA A 276 6.67 14.45 5.96
C ALA A 276 5.87 14.64 7.27
N MET A 277 6.04 15.79 7.93
CA MET A 277 5.36 16.11 9.19
C MET A 277 3.97 16.74 9.00
N ALA A 278 3.62 17.15 7.78
CA ALA A 278 2.36 17.83 7.49
C ALA A 278 1.10 17.09 7.99
N PRO A 279 0.95 15.76 7.78
CA PRO A 279 -0.19 15.01 8.28
C PRO A 279 -0.30 15.03 9.81
N LEU A 280 0.82 14.85 10.52
CA LEU A 280 0.86 14.94 11.98
C LEU A 280 0.47 16.34 12.46
N THR A 281 1.07 17.37 11.87
CA THR A 281 0.76 18.77 12.23
C THR A 281 -0.69 19.11 11.93
N SER A 282 -1.27 18.57 10.86
CA SER A 282 -2.68 18.72 10.51
C SER A 282 -3.58 18.10 11.59
N VAL A 283 -3.27 16.89 12.06
CA VAL A 283 -4.03 16.23 13.14
C VAL A 283 -3.91 17.00 14.46
N ILE A 284 -2.71 17.47 14.82
CA ILE A 284 -2.47 18.25 16.05
C ILE A 284 -3.19 19.59 15.98
N LEU A 285 -3.03 20.34 14.88
CA LEU A 285 -3.69 21.63 14.67
C LEU A 285 -5.21 21.46 14.65
N GLY A 286 -5.73 20.42 14.01
CA GLY A 286 -7.14 20.08 14.00
C GLY A 286 -7.68 19.78 15.40
N SER A 287 -6.94 18.99 16.18
CA SER A 287 -7.31 18.67 17.57
C SER A 287 -7.32 19.92 18.46
N LEU A 288 -6.30 20.79 18.33
CA LEU A 288 -6.23 22.06 19.05
C LEU A 288 -7.35 23.01 18.64
N LEU A 289 -7.62 23.16 17.34
CA LEU A 289 -8.73 23.97 16.84
C LEU A 289 -10.07 23.49 17.41
N VAL A 290 -10.34 22.18 17.37
CA VAL A 290 -11.56 21.58 17.92
C VAL A 290 -11.69 21.83 19.42
N TYR A 291 -10.59 21.68 20.17
CA TYR A 291 -10.53 21.94 21.61
C TYR A 291 -10.83 23.40 21.95
N PHE A 292 -10.17 24.35 21.27
CA PHE A 292 -10.38 25.78 21.54
C PHE A 292 -11.76 26.26 21.08
N THR A 293 -12.28 25.76 19.96
CA THR A 293 -13.59 26.18 19.42
C THR A 293 -14.78 25.49 20.09
N HIS A 294 -14.55 24.53 21.01
CA HIS A 294 -15.60 23.68 21.57
C HIS A 294 -16.51 23.12 20.46
N ALA A 295 -15.91 22.62 19.38
CA ALA A 295 -16.65 22.18 18.19
C ALA A 295 -17.62 21.01 18.46
N GLU A 296 -17.47 20.34 19.61
CA GLU A 296 -18.43 19.37 20.14
C GLU A 296 -19.81 20.00 20.39
N ARG A 297 -19.87 21.26 20.85
CA ARG A 297 -21.15 21.99 21.05
C ARG A 297 -21.82 22.39 19.74
N HIS A 298 -21.07 22.42 18.65
CA HIS A 298 -21.58 22.71 17.31
C HIS A 298 -21.91 21.42 16.53
N GLY A 299 -21.65 20.24 17.11
CA GLY A 299 -22.01 18.93 16.55
C GLY A 299 -21.00 18.33 15.59
N VAL A 300 -19.75 18.82 15.56
CA VAL A 300 -18.67 18.23 14.74
C VAL A 300 -18.39 16.82 15.23
N GLN A 301 -18.34 15.85 14.32
CA GLN A 301 -18.04 14.45 14.66
C GLN A 301 -16.58 14.34 15.09
N VAL A 302 -16.32 14.47 16.39
CA VAL A 302 -14.99 14.30 16.97
C VAL A 302 -14.70 12.80 17.10
N VAL A 303 -13.53 12.37 16.64
CA VAL A 303 -13.02 11.01 16.89
C VAL A 303 -12.26 11.05 18.21
N LEU A 304 -12.98 11.05 19.32
CA LEU A 304 -12.34 10.83 20.62
C LEU A 304 -12.00 9.34 20.71
N LEU A 305 -10.70 9.03 20.69
CA LEU A 305 -10.19 7.76 21.19
C LEU A 305 -10.41 7.77 22.71
N ASN A 306 -11.63 7.47 23.14
CA ASN A 306 -11.90 7.19 24.55
C ASN A 306 -11.24 5.85 24.86
N PHE A 307 -10.10 5.91 25.56
CA PHE A 307 -9.46 4.78 26.22
C PHE A 307 -10.15 4.52 27.56
#